data_AF-J2K7Y0-F1
#
_entry.id   AF-J2K7Y0-F1
#
_cell.length_a   1.000
_cell.length_b   1.000
_cell.length_c   1.000
_cell.angle_alpha   90.00
_cell.angle_beta   90.00
_cell.angle_gamma   90.00
#
_symmetry.space_group_name_H-M   'P 1'
#
loop_
_entity.id
_entity.type
_entity.pdbx_description
1 polymer ?
#
loop_
_entity_poly.entity_id
_entity_poly.type
_entity_poly.pdbx_seq_one_letter_code
_entity_poly.pdbx_strand_id
1 'polypeptide(L)'
;MILLCPATAAAAPKAPPQFTDYPTTAHDQPLAGSHPPLRLTTRTARRYTTVIHHAYNEPPNFAGHLRVAAWGCGTDCRNFAVLDQNTGQAYTLPNVDAIVGAMGNGDERVDFRLDSRLLIISGSFNEKPPEGKFYYLWTGQRLKRIFTEPLAVEMIDTSPVETQAPAR
;
A
#
# COMPACT_ATOMS: atom_id res chain seq x y z
N MET A 1 -4.08 -1.40 -40.85
CA MET A 1 -2.88 -2.12 -40.37
C MET A 1 -2.79 -1.92 -38.86
N ILE A 2 -3.36 -2.84 -38.08
CA ILE A 2 -3.40 -2.75 -36.61
C ILE A 2 -2.05 -3.27 -36.11
N LEU A 3 -1.18 -2.38 -35.63
CA LEU A 3 0.05 -2.73 -34.93
C LEU A 3 -0.34 -3.29 -33.56
N LEU A 4 -0.39 -4.62 -33.44
CA LEU A 4 -0.44 -5.32 -32.16
C LEU A 4 0.95 -5.17 -31.51
N CYS A 5 1.07 -4.25 -30.56
CA CYS A 5 2.25 -4.14 -29.71
C CYS A 5 2.21 -5.32 -28.72
N PRO A 6 3.18 -6.26 -28.73
CA PRO A 6 3.18 -7.35 -27.77
C PRO A 6 3.40 -6.76 -26.38
N ALA A 7 2.37 -6.86 -25.52
CA ALA A 7 2.54 -6.58 -24.11
C ALA A 7 3.45 -7.67 -23.53
N THR A 8 4.75 -7.37 -23.41
CA THR A 8 5.69 -8.25 -22.71
C THR A 8 5.18 -8.42 -21.28
N ALA A 9 4.72 -9.62 -20.95
CA ALA A 9 4.43 -9.97 -19.58
C ALA A 9 5.75 -9.97 -18.82
N ALA A 10 6.02 -8.91 -18.06
CA ALA A 10 7.18 -8.85 -17.18
C ALA A 10 7.13 -10.05 -16.22
N ALA A 11 8.19 -10.85 -16.21
CA ALA A 11 8.36 -11.95 -15.28
C ALA A 11 8.32 -11.44 -13.84
N ALA A 12 7.82 -12.26 -12.91
CA ALA A 12 7.84 -11.91 -11.50
C ALA A 12 9.28 -11.67 -11.03
N PRO A 13 9.56 -10.60 -10.28
CA PRO A 13 10.89 -10.33 -9.75
C PRO A 13 11.37 -11.48 -8.84
N LYS A 14 12.67 -11.74 -8.85
CA LYS A 14 13.31 -12.81 -8.07
C LYS A 14 13.82 -12.34 -6.69
N ALA A 15 13.83 -11.04 -6.47
CA ALA A 15 14.29 -10.39 -5.25
C ALA A 15 13.31 -9.27 -4.86
N PRO A 16 13.35 -8.78 -3.61
CA PRO A 16 12.43 -7.75 -3.13
C PRO A 16 12.53 -6.48 -3.99
N PRO A 17 11.42 -6.06 -4.63
CA PRO A 17 11.37 -4.83 -5.41
C PRO A 17 11.76 -3.59 -4.60
N GLN A 18 12.57 -2.73 -5.18
CA GLN A 18 12.90 -1.42 -4.62
C GLN A 18 12.10 -0.32 -5.31
N PHE A 19 11.87 0.80 -4.63
CA PHE A 19 11.14 1.93 -5.22
C PHE A 19 11.79 2.47 -6.50
N THR A 20 13.12 2.46 -6.56
CA THR A 20 13.91 2.90 -7.71
C THR A 20 13.76 2.01 -8.94
N ASP A 21 13.29 0.76 -8.78
CA ASP A 21 13.05 -0.15 -9.90
C ASP A 21 11.79 0.23 -10.69
N TYR A 22 10.88 1.01 -10.08
CA TYR A 22 9.59 1.39 -10.65
C TYR A 22 9.35 2.90 -10.57
N PRO A 23 10.20 3.71 -11.22
CA PRO A 23 10.00 5.16 -11.21
C PRO A 23 8.68 5.55 -11.89
N THR A 24 8.18 6.72 -11.53
CA THR A 24 7.13 7.39 -12.30
C THR A 24 7.65 7.81 -13.67
N THR A 25 6.74 7.91 -14.62
CA THR A 25 6.98 8.36 -15.99
C THR A 25 6.27 9.70 -16.24
N ALA A 26 6.46 10.26 -17.42
CA ALA A 26 5.71 11.45 -17.85
C ALA A 26 4.19 11.24 -17.84
N HIS A 27 3.72 10.00 -18.09
CA HIS A 27 2.31 9.65 -18.06
C HIS A 27 1.71 9.63 -16.64
N ASP A 28 2.56 9.54 -15.62
CA ASP A 28 2.14 9.49 -14.23
C ASP A 28 2.10 10.89 -13.59
N GLN A 29 2.39 11.96 -14.34
CA GLN A 29 2.41 13.30 -13.77
C GLN A 29 0.99 13.89 -13.60
N PRO A 30 0.79 14.79 -12.62
CA PRO A 30 -0.47 15.52 -12.49
C PRO A 30 -0.81 16.29 -13.76
N LEU A 31 -2.08 16.23 -14.17
CA LEU A 31 -2.59 17.09 -15.24
C LEU A 31 -2.72 18.53 -14.75
N ALA A 32 -2.59 19.49 -15.68
CA ALA A 32 -2.75 20.90 -15.35
C ALA A 32 -4.21 21.23 -14.98
N GLY A 33 -4.38 22.12 -14.00
CA GLY A 33 -5.69 22.58 -13.52
C GLY A 33 -6.17 21.84 -12.26
N SER A 34 -7.44 22.05 -11.91
CA SER A 34 -8.05 21.37 -10.77
C SER A 34 -8.40 19.93 -11.11
N HIS A 35 -8.09 19.02 -10.20
CA HIS A 35 -8.55 17.63 -10.22
C HIS A 35 -10.10 17.54 -10.31
N PRO A 36 -10.65 16.54 -11.05
CA PRO A 36 -12.09 16.38 -11.24
C PRO A 36 -12.79 15.94 -9.95
N PRO A 37 -14.13 15.95 -9.88
CA PRO A 37 -14.85 15.47 -8.70
C PRO A 37 -14.53 14.00 -8.35
N LEU A 38 -14.39 13.72 -7.06
CA LEU A 38 -14.12 12.37 -6.53
C LEU A 38 -15.31 11.42 -6.75
N ARG A 39 -15.00 10.20 -7.20
CA ARG A 39 -15.97 9.13 -7.51
C ARG A 39 -15.75 7.91 -6.62
N LEU A 40 -16.66 7.71 -5.67
CA LEU A 40 -16.63 6.59 -4.72
C LEU A 40 -17.43 5.38 -5.24
N THR A 41 -16.74 4.48 -5.94
CA THR A 41 -17.36 3.31 -6.57
C THR A 41 -17.32 2.05 -5.72
N THR A 42 -16.38 1.92 -4.79
CA THR A 42 -16.23 0.73 -3.95
C THR A 42 -17.00 0.86 -2.63
N ARG A 43 -17.38 -0.27 -2.03
CA ARG A 43 -18.04 -0.30 -0.71
C ARG A 43 -17.16 0.35 0.36
N THR A 44 -15.87 0.02 0.37
CA THR A 44 -14.87 0.59 1.28
C THR A 44 -14.77 2.10 1.11
N ALA A 45 -14.69 2.60 -0.13
CA ALA A 45 -14.61 4.03 -0.40
C ALA A 45 -15.86 4.79 0.12
N ARG A 46 -17.05 4.21 -0.04
CA ARG A 46 -18.29 4.81 0.49
C ARG A 46 -18.36 4.78 2.02
N ARG A 47 -17.81 3.75 2.66
CA ARG A 47 -17.77 3.62 4.13
C ARG A 47 -16.87 4.69 4.77
N TYR A 48 -15.76 5.03 4.13
CA TYR A 48 -14.75 5.95 4.66
C TYR A 48 -14.75 7.30 3.92
N THR A 49 -15.94 7.78 3.54
CA THR A 49 -16.10 8.97 2.68
C THR A 49 -15.35 10.19 3.20
N THR A 50 -15.43 10.49 4.50
CA THR A 50 -14.86 11.72 5.08
C THR A 50 -13.34 11.78 4.94
N VAL A 51 -12.63 10.71 5.34
CA VAL A 51 -11.15 10.68 5.27
C VAL A 51 -10.66 10.66 3.82
N ILE A 52 -11.40 9.99 2.93
CA ILE A 52 -11.07 9.94 1.50
C ILE A 52 -11.29 11.31 0.84
N HIS A 53 -12.40 11.98 1.12
CA HIS A 53 -12.63 13.35 0.62
C HIS A 53 -11.59 14.34 1.13
N HIS A 54 -11.24 14.28 2.42
CA HIS A 54 -10.20 15.13 2.98
C HIS A 54 -8.86 14.89 2.27
N ALA A 55 -8.43 13.63 2.17
CA ALA A 55 -7.18 13.30 1.50
C ALA A 55 -7.17 13.64 0.01
N TYR A 56 -8.32 13.57 -0.67
CA TYR A 56 -8.41 13.88 -2.10
C TYR A 56 -8.11 15.35 -2.43
N ASN A 57 -8.38 16.26 -1.48
CA ASN A 57 -8.12 17.69 -1.62
C ASN A 57 -6.65 18.07 -1.30
N GLU A 58 -5.85 17.10 -0.87
CA GLU A 58 -4.42 17.30 -0.62
C GLU A 58 -3.59 16.99 -1.89
N PRO A 59 -2.36 17.53 -2.00
CA PRO A 59 -1.47 17.23 -3.12
C PRO A 59 -1.13 15.72 -3.26
N PRO A 60 -0.80 15.24 -4.48
CA PRO A 60 -0.40 13.86 -4.70
C PRO A 60 0.79 13.44 -3.82
N ASN A 61 0.84 12.18 -3.44
CA ASN A 61 1.97 11.59 -2.68
C ASN A 61 2.40 10.21 -3.18
N PHE A 62 1.80 9.70 -4.25
CA PHE A 62 2.06 8.37 -4.78
C PHE A 62 2.00 8.39 -6.31
N ALA A 63 2.94 7.70 -6.96
CA ALA A 63 2.92 7.49 -8.41
C ALA A 63 2.60 8.77 -9.23
N GLY A 64 3.20 9.90 -8.83
CA GLY A 64 3.12 11.21 -9.47
C GLY A 64 1.80 11.95 -9.25
N HIS A 65 0.67 11.41 -9.71
CA HIS A 65 -0.66 12.06 -9.69
C HIS A 65 -1.66 11.36 -8.77
N LEU A 66 -1.23 10.31 -8.08
CA LEU A 66 -2.09 9.59 -7.15
C LEU A 66 -1.87 10.12 -5.73
N ARG A 67 -2.93 10.02 -4.95
CA ARG A 67 -2.90 10.23 -3.52
C ARG A 67 -3.27 8.92 -2.83
N VAL A 68 -2.42 8.44 -1.92
CA VAL A 68 -2.80 7.41 -0.96
C VAL A 68 -3.43 8.08 0.26
N ALA A 69 -4.68 7.75 0.52
CA ALA A 69 -5.39 8.06 1.76
C ALA A 69 -5.31 6.86 2.69
N ALA A 70 -4.73 6.99 3.87
CA ALA A 70 -4.64 5.92 4.87
C ALA A 70 -5.35 6.32 6.16
N TRP A 71 -5.95 5.34 6.84
CA TRP A 71 -6.64 5.54 8.11
C TRP A 71 -6.49 4.32 9.02
N GLY A 72 -6.68 4.53 10.33
CA GLY A 72 -6.68 3.44 11.32
C GLY A 72 -7.98 2.65 11.31
N CYS A 73 -7.87 1.34 11.58
CA CYS A 73 -9.01 0.43 11.79
C CYS A 73 -9.06 -0.20 13.19
N GLY A 74 -8.13 0.17 14.08
CA GLY A 74 -7.95 -0.41 15.41
C GLY A 74 -6.49 -0.29 15.86
N THR A 75 -6.11 -1.06 16.88
CA THR A 75 -4.72 -1.14 17.37
C THR A 75 -3.84 -1.78 16.30
N ASP A 76 -2.79 -1.06 15.90
CA ASP A 76 -1.80 -1.49 14.91
C ASP A 76 -2.38 -1.93 13.54
N CYS A 77 -3.55 -1.39 13.21
CA CYS A 77 -4.31 -1.68 12.00
C CYS A 77 -4.38 -0.45 11.09
N ARG A 78 -4.18 -0.63 9.78
CA ARG A 78 -4.39 0.39 8.73
C ARG A 78 -5.30 -0.12 7.62
N ASN A 79 -6.00 0.79 6.97
CA ASN A 79 -6.60 0.57 5.66
C ASN A 79 -6.33 1.81 4.80
N PHE A 80 -6.48 1.68 3.48
CA PHE A 80 -6.15 2.74 2.55
C PHE A 80 -7.00 2.73 1.28
N ALA A 81 -6.95 3.86 0.57
CA ALA A 81 -7.44 4.01 -0.79
C ALA A 81 -6.39 4.74 -1.64
N VAL A 82 -6.28 4.36 -2.91
CA VAL A 82 -5.52 5.11 -3.92
C VAL A 82 -6.50 5.99 -4.68
N LEU A 83 -6.24 7.28 -4.71
CA LEU A 83 -7.09 8.29 -5.32
C LEU A 83 -6.36 8.86 -6.53
N ASP A 84 -6.95 8.68 -7.70
CA ASP A 84 -6.41 9.23 -8.94
C ASP A 84 -6.90 10.68 -9.11
N GLN A 85 -6.00 11.65 -9.02
CA GLN A 85 -6.34 13.06 -9.16
C GLN A 85 -6.42 13.52 -10.62
N ASN A 86 -6.05 12.69 -11.57
CA ASN A 86 -6.28 12.96 -12.99
C ASN A 86 -7.69 12.53 -13.43
N THR A 87 -8.26 11.49 -12.81
CA THR A 87 -9.58 10.93 -13.20
C THR A 87 -10.67 11.05 -12.14
N GLY A 88 -10.32 11.33 -10.88
CA GLY A 88 -11.22 11.36 -9.74
C GLY A 88 -11.64 9.97 -9.25
N GLN A 89 -11.01 8.90 -9.74
CA GLN A 89 -11.37 7.55 -9.36
C GLN A 89 -10.70 7.15 -8.04
N ALA A 90 -11.48 6.61 -7.11
CA ALA A 90 -10.96 5.94 -5.92
C ALA A 90 -10.83 4.42 -6.15
N TYR A 91 -9.68 3.87 -5.74
CA TYR A 91 -9.35 2.45 -5.80
C TYR A 91 -9.06 1.93 -4.39
N THR A 92 -9.60 0.76 -4.07
CA THR A 92 -9.34 0.06 -2.80
C THR A 92 -8.97 -1.38 -3.10
N LEU A 93 -8.27 -2.05 -2.18
CA LEU A 93 -8.06 -3.48 -2.32
C LEU A 93 -9.40 -4.24 -2.14
N PRO A 94 -9.74 -5.18 -3.04
CA PRO A 94 -10.96 -5.94 -2.92
C PRO A 94 -10.88 -6.90 -1.73
N ASN A 95 -11.94 -6.97 -0.93
CA ASN A 95 -12.07 -7.86 0.23
C ASN A 95 -10.97 -7.66 1.31
N VAL A 96 -10.39 -6.46 1.39
CA VAL A 96 -9.45 -6.07 2.46
C VAL A 96 -10.07 -4.93 3.25
N ASP A 97 -10.43 -5.24 4.50
CA ASP A 97 -10.99 -4.29 5.45
C ASP A 97 -9.95 -3.82 6.47
N ALA A 98 -8.89 -4.60 6.66
CA ALA A 98 -7.82 -4.34 7.62
C ALA A 98 -6.46 -4.88 7.12
N ILE A 99 -5.41 -4.08 7.30
CA ILE A 99 -4.00 -4.48 7.24
C ILE A 99 -3.49 -4.39 8.67
N VAL A 100 -3.22 -5.54 9.28
CA VAL A 100 -2.84 -5.63 10.69
C VAL A 100 -1.36 -5.93 10.78
N GLY A 101 -0.66 -5.20 11.65
CA GLY A 101 0.74 -5.45 11.95
C GLY A 101 0.98 -6.80 12.61
N ALA A 102 2.24 -7.20 12.66
CA ALA A 102 2.70 -8.31 13.47
C ALA A 102 3.47 -7.78 14.67
N MET A 103 3.31 -8.42 15.83
CA MET A 103 4.10 -8.09 17.02
C MET A 103 5.59 -8.22 16.71
N GLY A 104 6.39 -7.23 17.11
CA GLY A 104 7.81 -7.18 16.78
C GLY A 104 8.14 -6.73 15.35
N ASN A 105 7.15 -6.28 14.56
CA ASN A 105 7.38 -5.65 13.26
C ASN A 105 7.09 -4.14 13.29
N GLY A 106 8.11 -3.34 13.01
CA GLY A 106 8.02 -1.88 12.95
C GLY A 106 7.83 -1.30 11.53
N ASP A 107 7.66 -2.13 10.50
CA ASP A 107 7.52 -1.63 9.13
C ASP A 107 6.23 -0.84 8.94
N GLU A 108 6.28 0.23 8.15
CA GLU A 108 5.07 0.95 7.76
C GLU A 108 4.08 -0.01 7.09
N ARG A 109 2.81 0.05 7.50
CA ARG A 109 1.79 -0.89 7.01
C ARG A 109 1.49 -0.69 5.53
N VAL A 110 1.58 0.56 5.06
CA VAL A 110 1.36 0.95 3.67
C VAL A 110 2.46 1.94 3.29
N ASP A 111 3.54 1.43 2.70
CA ASP A 111 4.70 2.23 2.29
C ASP A 111 4.66 2.52 0.78
N PHE A 112 4.93 3.76 0.40
CA PHE A 112 4.81 4.25 -0.97
C PHE A 112 5.56 5.58 -1.12
N ARG A 113 5.82 5.98 -2.37
CA ARG A 113 6.50 7.25 -2.67
C ARG A 113 5.87 7.96 -3.86
N LEU A 114 5.99 9.29 -3.87
CA LEU A 114 5.53 10.12 -4.97
C LEU A 114 6.25 9.80 -6.29
N ASP A 115 7.54 9.49 -6.21
CA ASP A 115 8.43 9.22 -7.35
C ASP A 115 8.41 7.76 -7.81
N SER A 116 7.57 6.90 -7.21
CA SER A 116 7.51 5.47 -7.52
C SER A 116 6.08 4.97 -7.75
N ARG A 117 5.95 3.99 -8.64
CA ARG A 117 4.70 3.23 -8.87
C ARG A 117 4.59 1.99 -7.97
N LEU A 118 5.58 1.76 -7.11
CA LEU A 118 5.60 0.66 -6.15
C LEU A 118 4.90 1.06 -4.85
N LEU A 119 4.03 0.19 -4.35
CA LEU A 119 3.40 0.27 -3.04
C LEU A 119 3.66 -1.04 -2.30
N ILE A 120 4.07 -0.96 -1.04
CA ILE A 120 4.42 -2.10 -0.20
C ILE A 120 3.43 -2.17 0.96
N ILE A 121 2.89 -3.35 1.21
CA ILE A 121 2.03 -3.62 2.36
C ILE A 121 2.75 -4.59 3.29
N SER A 122 2.88 -4.22 4.55
CA SER A 122 3.52 -5.04 5.59
C SER A 122 2.47 -5.47 6.61
N GLY A 123 2.29 -6.77 6.85
CA GLY A 123 1.34 -7.28 7.85
C GLY A 123 0.52 -8.47 7.35
N SER A 124 -0.69 -8.62 7.87
CA SER A 124 -1.70 -9.59 7.41
C SER A 124 -2.96 -8.90 6.92
N PHE A 125 -3.67 -9.53 5.99
CA PHE A 125 -4.97 -9.03 5.52
C PHE A 125 -6.09 -9.61 6.38
N ASN A 126 -6.89 -8.75 6.99
CA ASN A 126 -8.04 -9.11 7.82
C ASN A 126 -7.69 -10.10 8.96
N GLU A 127 -6.50 -9.95 9.57
CA GLU A 127 -6.00 -10.84 10.65
C GLU A 127 -5.90 -12.31 10.22
N LYS A 128 -5.65 -12.55 8.92
CA LYS A 128 -5.53 -13.90 8.37
C LYS A 128 -4.14 -14.14 7.79
N PRO A 129 -3.56 -15.33 8.00
CA PRO A 129 -2.31 -15.70 7.36
C PRO A 129 -2.46 -15.75 5.83
N PRO A 130 -1.37 -15.55 5.08
CA PRO A 130 -0.02 -15.31 5.59
C PRO A 130 0.20 -13.86 6.06
N GLU A 131 1.05 -13.70 7.06
CA GLU A 131 1.73 -12.43 7.34
C GLU A 131 2.92 -12.28 6.37
N GLY A 132 3.13 -11.07 5.86
CA GLY A 132 4.20 -10.84 4.88
C GLY A 132 4.38 -9.38 4.49
N LYS A 133 5.40 -9.15 3.67
CA LYS A 133 5.50 -7.96 2.82
C LYS A 133 4.97 -8.30 1.44
N PHE A 134 4.00 -7.52 0.98
CA PHE A 134 3.32 -7.68 -0.30
C PHE A 134 3.59 -6.46 -1.18
N TYR A 135 4.21 -6.69 -2.33
CA TYR A 135 4.63 -5.62 -3.23
C TYR A 135 3.65 -5.48 -4.38
N TYR A 136 3.13 -4.27 -4.57
CA TYR A 136 2.14 -3.94 -5.58
C TYR A 136 2.69 -2.89 -6.55
N LEU A 137 2.56 -3.17 -7.84
CA LEU A 137 2.83 -2.21 -8.90
C LEU A 137 1.52 -1.54 -9.32
N TRP A 138 1.50 -0.21 -9.34
CA TRP A 138 0.47 0.55 -10.03
C TRP A 138 0.60 0.38 -11.55
N THR A 139 -0.46 -0.15 -12.18
CA THR A 139 -0.50 -0.41 -13.63
C THR A 139 -1.25 0.66 -14.43
N GLY A 140 -1.57 1.82 -13.83
CA GLY A 140 -2.47 2.82 -14.42
C GLY A 140 -3.96 2.54 -14.20
N GLN A 141 -4.31 1.38 -13.66
CA GLN A 141 -5.72 0.97 -13.47
C GLN A 141 -5.96 0.25 -12.14
N ARG A 142 -4.94 -0.45 -11.63
CA ARG A 142 -5.03 -1.23 -10.41
C ARG A 142 -3.65 -1.44 -9.80
N LEU A 143 -3.65 -1.79 -8.52
CA LEU A 143 -2.50 -2.36 -7.85
C LEU A 143 -2.41 -3.86 -8.21
N LYS A 144 -1.35 -4.25 -8.92
CA LYS A 144 -1.04 -5.65 -9.23
C LYS A 144 0.04 -6.13 -8.27
N ARG A 145 -0.24 -7.18 -7.49
CA ARG A 145 0.80 -7.81 -6.66
C ARG A 145 1.87 -8.45 -7.57
N ILE A 146 3.12 -8.09 -7.36
CA ILE A 146 4.27 -8.56 -8.16
C ILE A 146 5.26 -9.39 -7.35
N PHE A 147 5.32 -9.23 -6.03
CA PHE A 147 6.23 -9.96 -5.15
C PHE A 147 5.63 -10.15 -3.76
N THR A 148 6.12 -11.14 -3.03
CA THR A 148 5.77 -11.39 -1.63
C THR A 148 6.96 -12.02 -0.92
N GLU A 149 7.22 -11.59 0.31
CA GLU A 149 8.21 -12.21 1.20
C GLU A 149 7.68 -12.31 2.64
N PRO A 150 8.24 -13.20 3.47
CA PRO A 150 7.89 -13.27 4.90
C PRO A 150 8.14 -11.94 5.60
N LEU A 151 7.30 -11.63 6.59
CA LEU A 151 7.48 -10.45 7.41
C LEU A 151 8.59 -10.69 8.43
N ALA A 152 9.58 -9.81 8.49
CA ALA A 152 10.58 -9.86 9.53
C ALA A 152 9.96 -9.41 10.87
N VAL A 153 10.00 -10.27 11.87
CA VAL A 153 9.54 -9.97 13.24
C VAL A 153 10.71 -10.11 14.19
N GLU A 154 10.92 -9.14 15.07
CA GLU A 154 11.83 -9.30 16.20
C GLU A 154 11.22 -10.33 17.15
N MET A 155 11.89 -11.47 17.30
CA MET A 155 11.49 -12.45 18.29
C MET A 155 11.77 -11.88 19.68
N ILE A 156 10.71 -11.72 20.47
CA ILE A 156 10.85 -11.39 21.89
C ILE A 156 11.50 -12.61 22.55
N ASP A 157 12.69 -12.44 23.13
CA ASP A 157 13.34 -13.51 23.90
C ASP A 157 12.48 -13.82 25.13
N THR A 158 11.72 -14.91 25.08
CA THR A 158 10.92 -15.40 26.21
C THR A 158 11.75 -16.24 27.18
N SER A 159 13.09 -16.18 27.12
CA SER A 159 13.94 -16.83 28.12
C SER A 159 13.52 -16.37 29.52
N PRO A 160 13.37 -17.30 30.49
CA PRO A 160 13.01 -16.94 31.85
C PRO A 160 14.02 -15.95 32.40
N VAL A 161 13.56 -14.80 32.89
CA VAL A 161 14.39 -13.88 33.68
C VAL A 161 14.80 -14.64 34.94
N GLU A 162 16.06 -15.04 35.02
CA GLU A 162 16.63 -15.67 36.20
C GLU A 162 16.54 -14.66 37.36
N THR A 163 15.60 -14.90 38.27
CA THR A 163 15.38 -14.04 39.42
C THR A 163 16.54 -14.28 40.38
N GLN A 164 17.51 -13.36 40.40
CA GLN A 164 18.61 -13.41 41.35
C GLN A 164 18.03 -13.38 42.77
N ALA A 165 18.13 -14.48 43.49
CA ALA A 165 17.73 -14.57 44.89
C ALA A 165 18.59 -13.59 45.72
N PRO A 166 18.01 -12.83 46.67
CA PRO A 166 18.77 -11.93 47.51
C PRO A 166 19.75 -12.73 48.40
N ALA A 167 21.00 -12.26 48.46
CA ALA A 167 22.01 -12.81 49.35
C ALA A 167 21.55 -12.68 50.82
N ARG A 168 21.71 -13.76 51.58
CA ARG A 168 21.46 -13.82 53.03
C ARG A 168 22.54 -13.10 53.84
#